data_AF-A0A8R1HLT6-F1
#
_entry.id   AF-A0A8R1HLT6-F1
#
_cell.length_a   1.000
_cell.length_b   1.000
_cell.length_c   1.000
_cell.angle_alpha   90.00
_cell.angle_beta   90.00
_cell.angle_gamma   90.00
#
_symmetry.space_group_name_H-M   'P 1'
#
loop_
_entity.id
_entity.type
_entity.pdbx_description
1 polymer ?
#
loop_
_entity_poly.entity_id
_entity_poly.type
_entity_poly.pdbx_seq_one_letter_code
_entity_poly.pdbx_strand_id
1 'polypeptide(L)'
;MVRKLKTHEQKLLKKTDFMSWQVDQQGRQGDMLRKFHVTKREHYATYNTLAAKSREVAELIKNLPQGDPFRAKCIDDVLKKFYAAGLVPTGDTLERIGR
;
A
#
# COMPACT_ATOMS: atom_id res chain seq x y z
N MET A 1 -18.53 -7.06 22.16
CA MET A 1 -18.41 -5.77 22.88
C MET A 1 -17.92 -6.08 24.29
N VAL A 2 -16.76 -5.53 24.70
CA VAL A 2 -16.12 -5.87 25.99
C VAL A 2 -16.38 -4.78 27.02
N ARG A 3 -16.57 -5.15 28.29
CA ARG A 3 -16.75 -4.18 29.39
C ARG A 3 -15.53 -3.26 29.52
N LYS A 4 -15.75 -2.03 29.98
CA LYS A 4 -14.66 -1.10 30.31
C LYS A 4 -13.87 -1.63 31.52
N LEU A 5 -12.55 -1.73 31.38
CA LEU A 5 -11.63 -2.18 32.45
C LEU A 5 -11.43 -1.05 33.48
N LYS A 6 -11.30 -1.44 34.76
CA LYS A 6 -10.89 -0.54 35.84
C LYS A 6 -9.40 -0.22 35.74
N THR A 7 -8.95 0.87 36.37
CA THR A 7 -7.57 1.35 36.25
C THR A 7 -6.51 0.31 36.62
N HIS A 8 -6.76 -0.53 37.63
CA HIS A 8 -5.85 -1.61 38.02
C HIS A 8 -5.83 -2.76 37.01
N GLU A 9 -6.99 -3.10 36.42
CA GLU A 9 -7.11 -4.14 35.40
C GLU A 9 -6.42 -3.70 34.10
N GLN A 10 -6.56 -2.43 33.71
CA GLN A 10 -5.89 -1.86 32.53
C GLN A 10 -4.36 -1.81 32.72
N LYS A 11 -3.87 -1.60 33.95
CA LYS A 11 -2.43 -1.65 34.24
C LYS A 11 -1.86 -3.07 34.08
N LEU A 12 -2.64 -4.11 34.39
CA LEU A 12 -2.26 -5.51 34.20
C LEU A 12 -2.38 -5.94 32.73
N LEU A 13 -3.44 -5.50 32.04
CA LEU A 13 -3.80 -5.91 30.68
C LEU A 13 -3.40 -4.87 29.62
N LYS A 14 -2.17 -4.34 29.68
CA LYS A 14 -1.70 -3.30 28.75
C LYS A 14 -1.55 -3.76 27.30
N LYS A 15 -1.23 -5.05 27.09
CA LYS A 15 -0.99 -5.64 25.77
C LYS A 15 -2.20 -6.39 25.22
N THR A 16 -3.30 -6.46 25.99
CA THR A 16 -4.46 -7.26 25.65
C THR A 16 -5.53 -6.37 25.03
N ASP A 17 -5.55 -6.34 23.70
CA ASP A 17 -6.64 -5.75 22.93
C ASP A 17 -7.28 -6.87 22.09
N PHE A 18 -8.60 -7.01 22.18
CA PHE A 18 -9.37 -8.02 21.43
C PHE A 18 -9.78 -7.53 20.04
N MET A 19 -9.71 -6.22 19.79
CA MET A 19 -10.20 -5.60 18.56
C MET A 19 -9.05 -5.23 17.62
N SER A 20 -7.95 -4.70 18.15
CA SER A 20 -6.79 -4.31 17.34
C SER A 20 -5.57 -5.15 17.71
N TRP A 21 -5.10 -5.95 16.76
CA TRP A 21 -3.86 -6.73 16.89
C TRP A 21 -2.79 -6.11 16.01
N GLN A 22 -1.52 -6.19 16.41
CA GLN A 22 -0.42 -5.59 15.63
C GLN A 22 -0.29 -6.17 14.21
N VAL A 23 -0.73 -7.41 14.01
CA VAL A 23 -0.75 -8.08 12.71
C VAL A 23 -1.83 -7.51 11.79
N ASP A 24 -2.93 -7.05 12.36
CA ASP A 24 -3.91 -6.28 11.62
C ASP A 24 -3.32 -4.88 11.44
N GLN A 25 -3.19 -4.38 10.21
CA GLN A 25 -2.62 -3.06 9.93
C GLN A 25 -3.55 -1.93 10.42
N GLN A 26 -3.86 -1.90 11.71
CA GLN A 26 -4.76 -0.98 12.39
C GLN A 26 -6.14 -0.87 11.72
N GLY A 27 -6.65 -1.96 11.12
CA GLY A 27 -7.93 -1.95 10.43
C GLY A 27 -7.94 -1.22 9.08
N ARG A 28 -6.79 -0.76 8.58
CA ARG A 28 -6.70 -0.02 7.28
C ARG A 28 -7.33 -0.80 6.13
N GLN A 29 -7.20 -2.13 6.13
CA GLN A 29 -7.87 -2.97 5.14
C GLN A 29 -9.39 -2.83 5.20
N GLY A 30 -9.98 -2.86 6.41
CA GLY A 30 -11.42 -2.71 6.61
C GLY A 30 -11.92 -1.33 6.16
N ASP A 31 -11.17 -0.28 6.49
CA ASP A 31 -11.50 1.09 6.09
C ASP A 31 -11.48 1.26 4.56
N MET A 32 -10.47 0.70 3.89
CA MET A 32 -10.36 0.77 2.43
C MET A 32 -11.45 -0.03 1.72
N LEU A 33 -11.77 -1.24 2.21
CA LEU A 33 -12.88 -2.04 1.69
C LEU A 33 -14.20 -1.27 1.79
N ARG A 34 -14.44 -0.61 2.93
CA ARG A 34 -15.65 0.21 3.16
C ARG A 34 -15.67 1.45 2.26
N LYS A 35 -14.55 2.16 2.13
CA LYS A 35 -14.43 3.39 1.33
C LYS A 35 -14.67 3.16 -0.15
N PHE A 36 -14.15 2.06 -0.68
CA PHE A 36 -14.24 1.73 -2.12
C PHE A 36 -15.30 0.68 -2.43
N HIS A 37 -16.13 0.30 -1.45
CA HIS A 37 -17.20 -0.69 -1.59
C HIS A 37 -16.73 -2.03 -2.19
N VAL A 38 -15.52 -2.45 -1.86
CA VAL A 38 -14.96 -3.72 -2.33
C VAL A 38 -15.60 -4.85 -1.54
N THR A 39 -16.32 -5.74 -2.24
CA THR A 39 -17.12 -6.80 -1.62
C THR A 39 -16.27 -7.99 -1.15
N LYS A 40 -15.28 -8.40 -1.94
CA LYS A 40 -14.41 -9.54 -1.59
C LYS A 40 -13.10 -9.07 -1.00
N ARG A 41 -12.74 -9.62 0.17
CA ARG A 41 -11.48 -9.30 0.86
C ARG A 41 -10.24 -9.71 0.08
N GLU A 42 -10.35 -10.77 -0.72
CA GLU A 42 -9.28 -11.27 -1.61
C GLU A 42 -8.83 -10.21 -2.62
N HIS A 43 -9.77 -9.44 -3.18
CA HIS A 43 -9.44 -8.40 -4.16
C HIS A 43 -8.51 -7.34 -3.56
N TYR A 44 -8.76 -6.90 -2.32
CA TYR A 44 -7.87 -5.98 -1.64
C TYR A 44 -6.45 -6.54 -1.51
N ALA A 45 -6.31 -7.80 -1.12
CA ALA A 45 -4.99 -8.43 -1.01
C ALA A 45 -4.28 -8.45 -2.37
N THR A 46 -5.00 -8.83 -3.44
CA THR A 46 -4.42 -8.85 -4.80
C THR A 46 -3.98 -7.47 -5.27
N TYR A 47 -4.78 -6.43 -5.04
CA TYR A 47 -4.42 -5.06 -5.41
C TYR A 47 -3.23 -4.53 -4.59
N ASN A 48 -3.17 -4.86 -3.30
CA ASN A 48 -2.06 -4.47 -2.46
C ASN A 48 -0.74 -5.15 -2.90
N THR A 49 -0.78 -6.44 -3.25
CA THR A 49 0.38 -7.14 -3.81
C THR A 49 0.80 -6.57 -5.15
N LEU A 50 -0.15 -6.22 -6.02
CA LEU A 50 0.14 -5.57 -7.30
C LEU A 50 0.84 -4.22 -7.09
N ALA A 51 0.33 -3.40 -6.16
CA ALA A 51 0.91 -2.12 -5.81
C ALA A 51 2.30 -2.23 -5.16
N ALA A 52 2.56 -3.30 -4.40
CA ALA A 52 3.89 -3.58 -3.88
C ALA A 52 4.88 -3.89 -5.01
N LYS A 53 4.52 -4.80 -5.93
CA LYS A 53 5.35 -5.15 -7.08
C LYS A 53 5.64 -3.96 -8.00
N SER A 54 4.68 -3.06 -8.21
CA SER A 54 4.93 -1.85 -8.99
C SER A 54 5.95 -0.92 -8.34
N ARG A 55 5.93 -0.80 -7.01
CA ARG A 55 6.94 -0.02 -6.27
C ARG A 55 8.31 -0.66 -6.33
N GLU A 56 8.38 -1.99 -6.22
CA GLU A 56 9.64 -2.73 -6.39
C GLU A 56 10.26 -2.46 -7.77
N VAL A 57 9.45 -2.51 -8.84
CA VAL A 57 9.92 -2.17 -10.19
C VAL A 57 10.42 -0.72 -10.27
N ALA A 58 9.71 0.23 -9.67
CA ALA A 58 10.13 1.63 -9.64
C ALA A 58 11.47 1.82 -8.89
N GLU A 59 11.67 1.14 -7.77
CA GLU A 59 12.94 1.16 -7.02
C GLU A 59 14.09 0.49 -7.79
N LEU A 60 13.83 -0.64 -8.47
CA LEU A 60 14.83 -1.26 -9.35
C LEU A 60 15.28 -0.30 -10.46
N ILE A 61 14.34 0.41 -11.08
CA ILE A 61 14.65 1.41 -12.12
C ILE A 61 15.45 2.58 -11.53
N LYS A 62 15.13 3.01 -10.32
CA LYS A 62 15.84 4.09 -9.62
C LYS A 62 17.30 3.72 -9.30
N ASN A 63 17.54 2.45 -8.98
CA ASN A 63 18.87 1.90 -8.68
C ASN A 63 19.77 1.73 -9.92
N LEU A 64 19.22 1.82 -11.14
CA LEU A 64 20.02 1.79 -12.36
C LEU A 64 20.89 3.05 -12.51
N PRO A 65 22.04 2.97 -13.20
CA PRO A 65 22.89 4.13 -13.49
C PRO A 65 22.12 5.23 -14.24
N GLN A 66 22.37 6.51 -13.91
CA GLN A 66 21.63 7.63 -14.50
C GLN A 66 21.89 7.82 -16.00
N GLY A 67 23.04 7.38 -16.51
CA GLY A 67 23.42 7.50 -17.92
C GLY A 67 23.00 6.32 -18.81
N ASP A 68 22.32 5.32 -18.26
CA ASP A 68 21.94 4.14 -19.01
C ASP A 68 20.69 4.43 -19.89
N PRO A 69 20.76 4.27 -21.23
CA PRO A 69 19.60 4.41 -22.11
C PRO A 69 18.46 3.44 -21.77
N PHE A 70 18.76 2.28 -21.17
CA PHE A 70 17.75 1.33 -20.71
C PHE A 70 16.86 1.93 -19.62
N ARG A 71 17.45 2.68 -18.68
CA ARG A 71 16.71 3.36 -17.61
C ARG A 71 15.70 4.35 -18.18
N ALA A 72 16.10 5.18 -19.15
CA ALA A 72 15.22 6.14 -19.79
C ALA A 72 14.03 5.46 -20.48
N LYS A 73 14.29 4.36 -21.20
CA LYS A 73 13.25 3.58 -21.86
C LYS A 73 12.28 2.95 -20.85
N CYS A 74 12.78 2.33 -19.77
CA CYS A 74 11.94 1.72 -18.75
C CYS A 74 11.06 2.74 -18.02
N ILE A 75 11.59 3.93 -17.74
CA ILE A 75 10.81 5.02 -17.12
C ILE A 75 9.64 5.41 -18.03
N ASP A 76 9.91 5.62 -19.32
CA ASP A 76 8.90 6.00 -20.30
C ASP A 76 7.82 4.92 -20.47
N ASP A 77 8.22 3.65 -20.62
CA ASP A 77 7.30 2.52 -20.77
C ASP A 77 6.38 2.35 -19.54
N VAL A 78 6.96 2.47 -18.33
CA VAL A 78 6.20 2.36 -17.09
C VAL A 78 5.24 3.54 -16.95
N LEU A 79 5.71 4.79 -17.14
CA LEU A 79 4.85 5.97 -17.01
C LEU A 79 3.70 5.96 -18.01
N LYS A 80 3.96 5.58 -19.26
CA LYS A 80 2.90 5.43 -20.29
C LYS A 80 1.86 4.40 -19.88
N LYS A 81 2.29 3.24 -19.38
CA LYS A 81 1.36 2.18 -18.97
C LYS A 81 0.50 2.59 -17.77
N PHE A 82 1.09 3.23 -16.76
CA PHE A 82 0.37 3.66 -15.56
C PHE A 82 -0.56 4.84 -15.84
N TYR A 83 -0.18 5.75 -16.74
CA TYR A 83 -1.04 6.82 -17.22
C TYR A 83 -2.22 6.28 -18.02
N ALA A 84 -1.98 5.36 -18.97
CA ALA A 84 -3.04 4.71 -19.73
C ALA A 84 -4.02 3.91 -18.84
N ALA A 85 -3.52 3.34 -17.74
CA ALA A 85 -4.34 2.65 -16.74
C ALA A 85 -5.08 3.61 -15.78
N GLY A 86 -4.81 4.92 -15.84
CA GLY A 86 -5.43 5.92 -14.95
C GLY A 86 -4.94 5.88 -13.50
N LEU A 87 -3.83 5.20 -13.21
CA LEU A 87 -3.27 5.08 -11.86
C LEU A 87 -2.48 6.33 -11.45
N VAL A 88 -1.97 7.08 -12.43
CA VAL A 88 -1.15 8.27 -12.23
C VAL A 88 -1.75 9.43 -13.04
N PRO A 89 -1.89 10.64 -12.47
CA PRO A 89 -2.49 11.78 -13.17
C PRO A 89 -1.62 12.35 -14.30
N THR A 90 -0.31 12.17 -14.25
CA THR A 90 0.65 12.70 -15.25
C THR A 90 1.85 11.77 -15.39
N GLY A 91 2.33 11.58 -16.62
CA GLY A 91 3.51 10.75 -16.93
C GLY A 91 4.85 11.51 -16.87
N ASP A 92 5.03 12.38 -15.90
CA ASP A 92 6.18 13.28 -15.75
C ASP A 92 7.29 12.71 -14.84
N THR A 93 6.96 12.04 -13.74
CA THR A 93 7.95 11.64 -12.73
C THR A 93 7.67 10.26 -12.13
N LEU A 94 8.73 9.44 -12.03
CA LEU A 94 8.69 8.09 -11.47
C LEU A 94 8.30 8.05 -9.98
N GLU A 95 8.54 9.14 -9.24
CA GLU A 95 8.14 9.29 -7.83
C GLU A 95 6.64 9.09 -7.60
N ARG A 96 5.81 9.33 -8.62
CA ARG A 96 4.36 9.13 -8.50
C ARG A 96 3.96 7.67 -8.30
N ILE A 97 4.80 6.73 -8.68
CA ILE A 97 4.57 5.29 -8.51
C ILE A 97 5.08 4.80 -7.14
N GLY A 98 6.05 5.48 -6.56
CA GLY A 98 6.70 5.10 -5.30
C GLY A 98 5.95 5.46 -4.02
N ARG A 99 4.83 6.20 -4.10
CA ARG A 99 4.04 6.60 -2.92
C ARG A 99 3.02 5.56 -2.46
#